data_AF-A0ABD4XII1-F1
#
_entry.id   AF-A0ABD4XII1-F1
#
_cell.length_a   1.000
_cell.length_b   1.000
_cell.length_c   1.000
_cell.angle_alpha   90.00
_cell.angle_beta   90.00
_cell.angle_gamma   90.00
#
_symmetry.space_group_name_H-M   'P 1'
#
loop_
_entity.id
_entity.type
_entity.pdbx_description
1 polymer ?
#
loop_
_entity_poly.entity_id
_entity_poly.type
_entity_poly.pdbx_seq_one_letter_code
_entity_poly.pdbx_strand_id
1 'polypeptide(L)'
;MTNNQFDLEAALAKLHEEDWLHPDQAALQDMPMEQETAIDKKYQQKSYWIAQFSHLLMNQYQQSNRACARILKQANHQYITRAIARYPTTDFETLTDIQKGLATYAKTQGVKEYG
;
A
#
# COMPACT_ATOMS: atom_id res chain seq x y z
N MET A 1 -30.12 27.00 39.53
CA MET A 1 -28.65 26.81 39.49
C MET A 1 -28.41 25.36 39.83
N THR A 2 -28.09 24.53 38.85
CA THR A 2 -27.91 23.08 39.03
C THR A 2 -26.46 22.84 39.45
N ASN A 3 -26.28 22.31 40.67
CA ASN A 3 -24.98 21.94 41.20
C ASN A 3 -24.39 20.80 40.36
N ASN A 4 -23.47 21.11 39.45
CA ASN A 4 -22.64 20.14 38.76
C ASN A 4 -21.55 19.66 39.73
N GLN A 5 -21.95 18.84 40.72
CA GLN A 5 -20.99 18.15 41.56
C GLN A 5 -20.48 16.96 40.74
N PHE A 6 -19.19 17.00 40.38
CA PHE A 6 -18.53 15.94 39.63
C PHE A 6 -18.54 14.67 40.48
N ASP A 7 -19.35 13.70 40.06
CA ASP A 7 -19.50 12.42 40.74
C ASP A 7 -18.37 11.49 40.34
N LEU A 8 -17.36 11.44 41.21
CA LEU A 8 -16.11 10.73 40.98
C LEU A 8 -16.31 9.21 40.99
N GLU A 9 -17.30 8.69 41.73
CA GLU A 9 -17.65 7.27 41.71
C GLU A 9 -18.29 6.88 40.37
N ALA A 10 -19.19 7.71 39.84
CA ALA A 10 -19.78 7.49 38.53
C ALA A 10 -18.74 7.54 37.39
N ALA A 11 -17.73 8.42 37.51
CA ALA A 11 -16.65 8.52 36.54
C ALA A 11 -15.70 7.31 36.59
N LEU A 12 -15.38 6.81 37.79
CA LEU A 12 -14.55 5.61 37.96
C LEU A 12 -15.27 4.33 37.52
N ALA A 13 -16.58 4.23 37.72
CA ALA A 13 -17.37 3.10 37.24
C ALA A 13 -17.35 3.01 35.70
N LYS A 14 -17.46 4.14 34.99
CA LYS A 14 -17.36 4.17 33.52
C LYS A 14 -15.94 3.88 33.01
N LEU A 15 -14.90 4.23 33.76
CA LEU A 15 -13.52 3.93 33.38
C LEU A 15 -13.26 2.41 33.35
N HIS A 16 -14.00 1.64 34.14
CA HIS A 16 -13.94 0.17 34.15
C HIS A 16 -14.67 -0.51 32.98
N GLU A 17 -15.62 0.19 32.33
CA GLU A 17 -16.29 -0.32 31.12
C GLU A 17 -15.43 -0.16 29.86
N GLU A 18 -14.49 0.79 29.88
CA GLU A 18 -13.50 1.03 28.82
C GLU A 18 -12.11 0.50 29.22
N ASP A 19 -12.02 -0.75 29.66
CA ASP A 19 -10.73 -1.39 29.95
C ASP A 19 -9.93 -1.59 28.64
N TRP A 20 -9.19 -0.55 28.26
CA TRP A 20 -8.27 -0.54 27.11
C TRP A 20 -7.18 -1.62 27.21
N LEU A 21 -6.93 -2.16 28.42
CA LEU A 21 -5.93 -3.20 28.65
C LEU A 21 -6.47 -4.60 28.36
N HIS A 22 -7.79 -4.79 28.50
CA HIS A 22 -8.49 -6.06 28.27
C HIS A 22 -9.81 -5.84 27.51
N PRO A 23 -9.74 -5.47 26.22
CA PRO A 23 -10.95 -5.35 25.42
C PRO A 23 -11.67 -6.70 25.36
N ASP A 24 -12.92 -6.74 25.81
CA ASP A 24 -13.80 -7.88 25.60
C ASP A 24 -13.83 -8.23 24.11
N GLN A 25 -13.83 -9.52 23.77
CA GLN A 25 -13.78 -9.99 22.38
C GLN A 25 -14.89 -9.43 21.50
N ALA A 26 -15.98 -8.92 22.09
CA ALA A 26 -17.04 -8.20 21.40
C ALA A 26 -16.60 -6.82 20.88
N ALA A 27 -15.76 -6.06 21.62
CA ALA A 27 -15.25 -4.75 21.21
C ALA A 27 -14.25 -4.83 20.04
N LEU A 28 -13.68 -6.02 19.79
CA LEU A 28 -12.82 -6.28 18.64
C LEU A 28 -13.60 -6.62 17.35
N GLN A 29 -14.91 -6.94 17.43
CA GLN A 29 -15.70 -7.28 16.25
C GLN A 29 -16.36 -6.06 15.59
N ASP A 30 -16.58 -4.98 16.34
CA ASP A 30 -17.22 -3.75 15.84
C ASP A 30 -16.23 -2.67 15.38
N MET A 31 -14.92 -2.90 15.52
CA MET A 31 -14.01 -2.18 14.65
C MET A 31 -14.30 -2.64 13.23
N PRO A 32 -14.53 -1.74 12.25
CA PRO A 32 -14.37 -2.13 10.88
C PRO A 32 -12.94 -2.64 10.81
N MET A 33 -12.79 -3.96 10.79
CA MET A 33 -11.58 -4.60 10.33
C MET A 33 -11.52 -4.08 8.91
N GLU A 34 -10.79 -2.98 8.71
CA GLU A 34 -10.37 -2.53 7.41
C GLU A 34 -9.71 -3.78 6.88
N GLN A 35 -10.47 -4.53 6.10
CA GLN A 35 -9.94 -5.51 5.22
C GLN A 35 -9.07 -4.65 4.32
N GLU A 36 -7.81 -4.46 4.71
CA GLU A 36 -6.69 -4.32 3.81
C GLU A 36 -6.74 -5.59 2.97
N THR A 37 -7.71 -5.61 2.06
CA THR A 37 -7.96 -6.70 1.15
C THR A 37 -6.62 -6.94 0.46
N ALA A 38 -6.26 -8.20 0.25
CA ALA A 38 -5.01 -8.60 -0.39
C ALA A 38 -4.78 -7.96 -1.79
N ILE A 39 -5.72 -7.13 -2.25
CA ILE A 39 -5.70 -6.28 -3.44
C ILE A 39 -4.52 -5.29 -3.43
N ASP A 40 -4.00 -4.81 -2.29
CA ASP A 40 -3.04 -3.68 -2.31
C ASP A 40 -1.57 -3.94 -1.90
N LYS A 41 -1.22 -5.11 -1.36
CA LYS A 41 0.19 -5.38 -0.96
C LYS A 41 1.16 -5.44 -2.15
N LYS A 42 0.68 -5.74 -3.36
CA LYS A 42 1.54 -5.79 -4.55
C LYS A 42 1.99 -4.40 -4.99
N TYR A 43 1.12 -3.38 -4.89
CA TYR A 43 1.46 -2.00 -5.25
C TYR A 43 2.51 -1.39 -4.33
N GLN A 44 2.64 -1.92 -3.11
CA GLN A 44 3.71 -1.54 -2.19
C GLN A 44 5.10 -2.08 -2.58
N GLN A 45 5.14 -3.10 -3.44
CA GLN A 45 6.40 -3.76 -3.79
C GLN A 45 7.05 -3.08 -4.98
N LYS A 46 8.26 -2.54 -4.80
CA LYS A 46 9.08 -1.99 -5.90
C LYS A 46 9.23 -2.96 -7.07
N SER A 47 9.35 -4.27 -6.79
CA SER A 47 9.44 -5.31 -7.82
C SER A 47 8.20 -5.41 -8.70
N TYR A 48 7.01 -5.09 -8.19
CA TYR A 48 5.79 -5.05 -8.98
C TYR A 48 5.90 -3.97 -10.06
N TRP A 49 6.20 -2.73 -9.67
CA TRP A 49 6.34 -1.62 -10.63
C TRP A 49 7.45 -1.85 -11.65
N ILE A 50 8.59 -2.42 -11.23
CA ILE A 50 9.66 -2.80 -12.14
C ILE A 50 9.15 -3.81 -13.18
N ALA A 51 8.39 -4.82 -12.77
CA ALA A 51 7.83 -5.81 -13.69
C ALA A 51 6.85 -5.17 -14.68
N GLN A 52 5.91 -4.35 -14.19
CA GLN A 52 4.92 -3.66 -15.03
C GLN A 52 5.60 -2.81 -16.12
N PHE A 53 6.58 -1.99 -15.75
CA PHE A 53 7.34 -1.21 -16.73
C PHE A 53 8.14 -2.09 -17.69
N SER A 54 8.78 -3.15 -17.18
CA SER A 54 9.65 -4.00 -17.99
C SER A 54 8.87 -4.77 -19.05
N HIS A 55 7.70 -5.31 -18.71
CA HIS A 55 6.86 -5.99 -19.69
C HIS A 55 6.43 -5.08 -20.84
N LEU A 56 6.01 -3.83 -20.56
CA LEU A 56 5.65 -2.90 -21.64
C LEU A 56 6.86 -2.51 -22.48
N LEU A 57 8.02 -2.24 -21.86
CA LEU A 57 9.27 -1.96 -22.57
C LEU A 57 9.70 -3.13 -23.46
N MET A 58 9.53 -4.37 -23.00
CA MET A 58 9.88 -5.56 -23.76
C MET A 58 8.89 -5.83 -24.90
N ASN A 59 7.59 -5.76 -24.61
CA ASN A 59 6.54 -6.14 -25.56
C ASN A 59 6.31 -5.08 -26.64
N GLN A 60 6.28 -3.79 -26.27
CA GLN A 60 5.94 -2.71 -27.19
C GLN A 60 7.18 -2.08 -27.84
N TYR A 61 8.32 -2.08 -27.14
CA TYR A 61 9.54 -1.40 -27.58
C TYR A 61 10.71 -2.36 -27.82
N GLN A 62 10.48 -3.68 -27.77
CA GLN A 62 11.47 -4.73 -28.04
C GLN A 62 12.77 -4.58 -27.22
N GLN A 63 12.66 -4.02 -26.02
CA GLN A 63 13.82 -3.78 -25.17
C GLN A 63 14.34 -5.09 -24.56
N SER A 64 15.65 -5.22 -24.42
CA SER A 64 16.25 -6.33 -23.68
C SER A 64 16.22 -6.09 -22.17
N ASN A 65 16.31 -7.14 -21.35
CA ASN A 65 16.42 -7.02 -19.89
C ASN A 65 17.54 -6.06 -19.44
N ARG A 66 18.64 -6.00 -20.19
CA ARG A 66 19.75 -5.06 -19.92
C ARG A 66 19.37 -3.61 -20.23
N ALA A 67 18.64 -3.39 -21.32
CA ALA A 67 18.13 -2.06 -21.67
C ALA A 67 17.07 -1.60 -20.64
N CYS A 68 16.12 -2.47 -20.26
CA CYS A 68 15.14 -2.19 -19.21
C CYS A 68 15.82 -1.80 -17.89
N ALA A 69 16.88 -2.50 -17.48
CA ALA A 69 17.63 -2.16 -16.27
C ALA A 69 18.28 -0.77 -16.35
N ARG A 70 18.82 -0.38 -17.52
CA ARG A 70 19.38 0.97 -17.72
C ARG A 70 18.30 2.05 -17.68
N ILE A 71 17.18 1.83 -18.38
CA ILE A 71 16.04 2.78 -18.43
C ILE A 71 15.46 2.99 -17.03
N LEU A 72 15.25 1.89 -16.29
CA LEU A 72 14.70 1.91 -14.94
C LEU A 72 15.74 2.18 -13.84
N LYS A 73 16.98 2.53 -14.21
CA LYS A 73 18.10 2.82 -13.30
C LYS A 73 18.30 1.73 -12.23
N GLN A 74 18.16 0.46 -12.61
CA GLN A 74 18.45 -0.68 -11.75
C GLN A 74 19.93 -1.05 -11.84
N ALA A 75 20.49 -1.53 -10.73
CA ALA A 75 21.91 -1.90 -10.65
C ALA A 75 22.30 -3.03 -11.63
N ASN A 76 21.37 -3.96 -11.91
CA ASN A 76 21.63 -5.10 -12.79
C ASN A 76 20.36 -5.63 -13.48
N HIS A 77 20.52 -6.22 -14.66
CA HIS A 77 19.44 -6.89 -15.41
C HIS A 77 18.79 -8.05 -14.65
N GLN A 78 19.49 -8.67 -13.70
CA GLN A 78 18.93 -9.71 -12.85
C GLN A 78 17.72 -9.22 -12.03
N TYR A 79 17.66 -7.93 -11.67
CA TYR A 79 16.50 -7.37 -10.98
C TYR A 79 15.26 -7.39 -11.88
N ILE A 80 15.43 -7.14 -13.18
CA ILE A 80 14.35 -7.21 -14.17
C ILE A 80 13.87 -8.66 -14.31
N THR A 81 14.79 -9.60 -14.49
CA THR A 81 14.46 -11.03 -14.62
C THR A 81 13.71 -11.56 -13.40
N ARG A 82 14.15 -11.21 -12.18
CA ARG A 82 13.47 -11.61 -10.94
C ARG A 82 12.09 -10.95 -10.80
N ALA A 83 11.97 -9.67 -11.17
CA ALA A 83 10.70 -8.94 -11.09
C ALA A 83 9.66 -9.55 -12.04
N ILE A 84 10.04 -9.83 -13.29
CA ILE A 84 9.18 -10.47 -14.29
C ILE A 84 8.81 -11.90 -13.88
N ALA A 85 9.76 -12.68 -13.35
CA ALA A 85 9.45 -14.02 -12.86
C ALA A 85 8.44 -14.02 -11.70
N ARG A 86 8.49 -12.98 -10.85
CA ARG A 86 7.57 -12.81 -9.72
C ARG A 86 6.20 -12.27 -10.13
N TYR A 87 6.16 -11.44 -11.18
CA TYR A 87 4.95 -10.84 -11.73
C TYR A 87 4.93 -11.04 -13.25
N PRO A 88 4.43 -12.20 -13.72
CA PRO A 88 4.53 -12.59 -15.13
C PRO A 88 3.58 -11.85 -16.06
N THR A 89 2.58 -11.14 -15.52
CA THR A 89 1.54 -10.44 -16.27
C THR A 89 1.62 -8.92 -16.12
N THR A 90 1.10 -8.22 -17.12
CA THR A 90 0.88 -6.77 -17.08
C THR A 90 -0.55 -6.44 -16.70
N ASP A 91 -0.71 -5.57 -15.72
CA ASP A 91 -2.00 -5.03 -15.29
C ASP A 91 -2.34 -3.72 -16.03
N PHE A 92 -1.41 -3.19 -16.84
CA PHE A 92 -1.54 -1.92 -17.55
C PHE A 92 -1.26 -2.09 -19.05
N GLU A 93 -1.95 -1.30 -19.87
CA GLU A 93 -1.81 -1.33 -21.33
C GLU A 93 -0.73 -0.37 -21.84
N THR A 94 -0.53 0.77 -21.16
CA THR A 94 0.40 1.82 -21.61
C THR A 94 1.34 2.28 -20.49
N LEU A 95 2.51 2.79 -20.88
CA LEU A 95 3.48 3.37 -19.93
C LEU A 95 2.87 4.55 -19.15
N THR A 96 1.99 5.32 -19.80
CA THR A 96 1.27 6.43 -19.16
C THR A 96 0.32 5.96 -18.07
N ASP A 97 -0.31 4.79 -18.23
CA ASP A 97 -1.21 4.25 -17.22
C ASP A 97 -0.44 3.73 -16.01
N ILE A 98 0.74 3.12 -16.23
CA ILE A 98 1.63 2.76 -15.11
C ILE A 98 2.06 4.00 -14.33
N GLN A 99 2.42 5.09 -15.02
CA GLN A 99 2.80 6.35 -14.38
C GLN A 99 1.65 6.92 -13.55
N LYS A 100 0.42 6.94 -14.09
CA LYS A 100 -0.77 7.36 -13.35
C LYS A 100 -1.03 6.46 -12.14
N GLY A 101 -0.92 5.15 -12.29
CA GLY A 101 -1.07 4.19 -11.19
C GLY A 101 -0.04 4.42 -10.08
N LEU A 102 1.21 4.67 -10.46
CA LEU A 102 2.29 4.95 -9.52
C LEU A 102 2.12 6.31 -8.82
N ALA A 103 1.65 7.34 -9.53
CA ALA A 103 1.30 8.64 -8.95
C ALA A 103 0.14 8.54 -7.95
N THR A 104 -0.92 7.82 -8.31
CA THR A 104 -2.04 7.55 -7.39
C THR A 104 -1.56 6.81 -6.15
N TYR A 105 -0.71 5.78 -6.32
CA TYR A 105 -0.10 5.08 -5.20
C TYR A 105 0.80 5.99 -4.33
N ALA A 106 1.61 6.86 -4.95
CA ALA A 106 2.45 7.80 -4.21
C ALA A 106 1.61 8.76 -3.36
N LYS A 107 0.48 9.24 -3.91
CA LYS A 107 -0.48 10.09 -3.20
C LYS A 107 -1.14 9.37 -2.02
N THR A 108 -1.57 8.12 -2.21
CA THR A 108 -2.17 7.33 -1.10
C THR A 108 -1.17 7.03 0.01
N GLN A 109 0.12 6.92 -0.31
CA GLN A 109 1.20 6.74 0.67
C GLN A 109 1.71 8.06 1.28
N GLY A 110 1.15 9.21 0.92
CA GLY A 110 1.57 10.51 1.46
C GLY A 110 2.95 10.98 0.98
N VAL A 111 3.49 10.40 -0.10
CA VAL A 111 4.76 10.83 -0.68
C VAL A 111 4.53 12.13 -1.44
N LYS A 112 5.27 13.20 -1.07
CA LYS A 112 5.25 14.45 -1.82
C LYS A 112 5.82 14.20 -3.22
N GLU A 113 4.99 14.38 -4.24
CA GLU A 113 5.44 14.39 -5.64
C GLU A 113 6.37 15.60 -5.83
N TYR A 114 7.66 15.36 -6.05
CA TYR A 114 8.56 16.40 -6.55
C TYR A 114 8.35 16.46 -8.07
N GLY A 115 7.72 17.54 -8.52
CA GLY A 115 7.50 17.86 -9.94
C GLY A 115 8.79 18.16 -10.69
#